data_AF-A0A3M4T8I9-F1
#
_entry.id   AF-A0A3M4T8I9-F1
#
_cell.length_a   1.000
_cell.length_b   1.000
_cell.length_c   1.000
_cell.angle_alpha   90.00
_cell.angle_beta   90.00
_cell.angle_gamma   90.00
#
_symmetry.space_group_name_H-M   'P 1'
#
loop_
_entity.id
_entity.type
_entity.pdbx_description
1 polymer ?
#
loop_
_entity_poly.entity_id
_entity_poly.type
_entity_poly.pdbx_seq_one_letter_code
_entity_poly.pdbx_strand_id
1 'polypeptide(L)'
;EYSRADSLHDFVYTLLGTTAHPFSQVVIQTSPIVTSDVRQKTEIEKLTLGLDFVRSFAAAEQGLIQYRMAQTGGKVQKVQTGTRKVERQATETVETVVHYLEMVEGKAIQKTRTEQTEVPTFDVLQVWDESGNPVMVEEEFVAGSHEELNENQEVRTVLDYATRQMQLTTKVPRMEVVEEPVYEQAVYQREGGRVHLGISAQELRAQLLAHGIDDCAAWCLADPEDPESTQSVREAQLIPVLLKAVAELASEVETLRSFAAVGSNAN
;
A
#
# COMPACT_ATOMS: atom_id res chain seq x y z
N GLU A 1 50.19 18.96 10.68
CA GLU A 1 49.82 18.13 9.52
C GLU A 1 48.39 17.64 9.72
N TYR A 2 47.42 18.27 9.05
CA TYR A 2 46.05 17.75 9.01
C TYR A 2 46.01 16.79 7.81
N SER A 3 46.05 15.48 8.08
CA SER A 3 45.91 14.50 6.99
C SER A 3 44.49 14.60 6.46
N ARG A 4 44.40 15.06 5.20
CA ARG A 4 43.26 14.85 4.30
C ARG A 4 42.82 13.38 4.42
N ALA A 5 41.70 13.16 5.08
CA ALA A 5 40.92 11.96 4.86
C ALA A 5 40.16 12.20 3.56
N ASP A 6 40.54 11.45 2.52
CA ASP A 6 39.94 11.51 1.21
C ASP A 6 38.42 11.26 1.27
N SER A 7 37.70 12.24 0.73
CA SER A 7 36.37 12.20 0.12
C SER A 7 35.41 11.06 0.53
N LEU A 8 34.76 11.20 1.69
CA LEU A 8 33.36 10.81 1.78
C LEU A 8 32.56 11.93 1.11
N HIS A 9 32.08 11.67 -0.11
CA HIS A 9 31.53 12.66 -1.03
C HIS A 9 30.52 13.62 -0.38
N ASP A 10 30.82 14.93 -0.43
CA ASP A 10 30.10 16.01 0.27
C ASP A 10 28.59 16.13 -0.08
N PHE A 11 28.10 15.45 -1.11
CA PHE A 11 26.69 15.53 -1.55
C PHE A 11 26.07 14.20 -2.02
N VAL A 12 26.75 13.05 -1.90
CA VAL A 12 26.27 11.79 -2.51
C VAL A 12 25.40 10.96 -1.54
N TYR A 13 25.49 11.18 -0.23
CA TYR A 13 24.61 10.56 0.75
C TYR A 13 23.43 11.49 1.08
N THR A 14 22.40 11.45 0.25
CA THR A 14 21.28 12.42 0.26
C THR A 14 20.35 12.31 1.46
N LEU A 15 20.43 11.30 2.34
CA LEU A 15 19.26 10.92 3.14
C LEU A 15 19.60 10.47 4.57
N LEU A 16 19.24 11.30 5.55
CA LEU A 16 18.95 10.86 6.92
C LEU A 16 17.53 10.30 6.96
N GLY A 17 17.40 8.98 6.75
CA GLY A 17 16.12 8.28 6.69
C GLY A 17 15.51 8.29 5.28
N THR A 18 14.48 7.48 5.05
CA THR A 18 13.75 7.40 3.77
C THR A 18 12.25 7.45 4.03
N THR A 19 11.42 7.58 2.98
CA THR A 19 9.97 7.57 3.17
C THR A 19 9.47 6.27 3.79
N ALA A 20 10.11 5.13 3.48
CA ALA A 20 9.82 3.84 4.10
C ALA A 20 10.37 3.73 5.53
N HIS A 21 11.44 4.46 5.85
CA HIS A 21 12.12 4.42 7.15
C HIS A 21 12.38 5.84 7.68
N PRO A 22 11.32 6.58 8.07
CA PRO A 22 11.47 7.93 8.61
C PRO A 22 11.97 7.88 10.06
N PHE A 23 12.80 8.85 10.45
CA PHE A 23 13.09 9.09 11.86
C PHE A 23 11.86 9.69 12.54
N SER A 24 11.54 9.23 13.74
CA SER A 24 10.41 9.74 14.51
C SER A 24 10.64 11.17 15.01
N GLN A 25 11.85 11.48 15.46
CA GLN A 25 12.25 12.81 15.89
C GLN A 25 13.78 12.95 15.86
N VAL A 26 14.25 14.17 15.61
CA VAL A 26 15.66 14.55 15.73
C VAL A 26 15.80 15.55 16.88
N VAL A 27 16.74 15.27 17.79
CA VAL A 27 17.05 16.14 18.94
C VAL A 27 18.41 16.78 18.70
N ILE A 28 18.44 18.10 18.57
CA ILE A 28 19.63 18.90 18.27
C ILE A 28 19.63 20.17 19.13
N GLN A 29 20.83 20.66 19.48
CA GLN A 29 20.99 21.84 20.31
C GLN A 29 20.77 23.15 19.53
N THR A 30 21.16 23.16 18.26
CA THR A 30 21.02 24.31 17.36
C THR A 30 20.18 23.92 16.16
N SER A 31 19.42 24.87 15.61
CA SER A 31 18.63 24.65 14.40
C SER A 31 19.50 24.18 13.23
N PRO A 32 18.94 23.38 12.30
CA PRO A 32 19.66 22.96 11.10
C PRO A 32 20.09 24.17 10.26
N ILE A 33 21.30 24.11 9.70
CA ILE A 33 21.76 25.10 8.74
C ILE A 33 21.33 24.63 7.34
N VAL A 34 20.57 25.47 6.64
CA VAL A 34 20.20 25.26 5.24
C VAL A 34 20.98 26.25 4.37
N THR A 35 21.91 25.74 3.56
CA THR A 35 22.69 26.57 2.64
C THR A 35 21.77 27.15 1.56
N SER A 36 21.81 28.47 1.39
CA SER A 36 20.92 29.21 0.48
C SER A 36 21.69 30.31 -0.27
N ASP A 37 22.88 29.98 -0.78
CA ASP A 37 23.74 30.91 -1.51
C ASP A 37 23.17 31.22 -2.90
N VAL A 38 23.05 32.51 -3.23
CA VAL A 38 22.52 32.97 -4.53
C VAL A 38 23.36 32.48 -5.72
N ARG A 39 24.66 32.24 -5.52
CA ARG A 39 25.58 31.76 -6.56
C ARG A 39 25.34 30.30 -6.95
N GLN A 40 24.60 29.56 -6.13
CA GLN A 40 24.24 28.16 -6.36
C GLN A 40 22.83 28.01 -6.94
N LYS A 41 22.19 29.12 -7.35
CA LYS A 41 20.81 29.14 -7.84
C LYS A 41 20.76 29.72 -9.25
N THR A 42 19.85 29.20 -10.04
CA THR A 42 19.50 29.69 -11.39
C THR A 42 18.05 30.13 -11.41
N GLU A 43 17.65 30.90 -12.43
CA GLU A 43 16.24 31.22 -12.68
C GLU A 43 15.53 31.87 -11.48
N ILE A 44 16.22 32.80 -10.81
CA ILE A 44 15.71 33.43 -9.59
C ILE A 44 14.67 34.50 -9.96
N GLU A 45 13.40 34.20 -9.66
CA GLU A 45 12.29 35.13 -9.80
C GLU A 45 11.82 35.71 -8.45
N LYS A 46 10.99 36.75 -8.51
CA LYS A 46 10.36 37.29 -7.30
C LYS A 46 9.28 36.33 -6.80
N LEU A 47 9.20 36.17 -5.49
CA LEU A 47 8.17 35.34 -4.86
C LEU A 47 6.78 35.89 -5.17
N THR A 48 5.94 35.09 -5.82
CA THR A 48 4.58 35.46 -6.23
C THR A 48 3.60 35.31 -5.07
N LEU A 49 3.67 34.19 -4.34
CA LEU A 49 2.82 33.87 -3.19
C LEU A 49 2.97 34.90 -2.06
N GLY A 50 1.87 35.31 -1.43
CA GLY A 50 1.89 36.27 -0.33
C GLY A 50 0.66 36.19 0.57
N LEU A 51 0.12 37.35 0.92
CA LEU A 51 -1.00 37.49 1.85
C LEU A 51 -2.28 36.84 1.31
N ASP A 52 -2.51 36.90 0.00
CA ASP A 52 -3.61 36.24 -0.69
C ASP A 52 -3.57 34.72 -0.50
N PHE A 53 -2.41 34.11 -0.72
CA PHE A 53 -2.17 32.68 -0.52
C PHE A 53 -2.36 32.29 0.95
N VAL A 54 -1.84 33.07 1.91
CA VAL A 54 -2.05 32.76 3.34
C VAL A 54 -3.53 32.87 3.73
N ARG A 55 -4.27 33.84 3.16
CA ARG A 55 -5.72 33.99 3.38
C ARG A 55 -6.51 32.81 2.83
N SER A 56 -6.05 32.15 1.76
CA SER A 56 -6.76 31.00 1.18
C SER A 56 -6.80 29.81 2.14
N PHE A 57 -5.74 29.55 2.91
CA PHE A 57 -5.74 28.50 3.95
C PHE A 57 -6.70 28.79 5.11
N ALA A 58 -6.89 30.07 5.47
CA ALA A 58 -7.85 30.42 6.50
C ALA A 58 -9.31 30.25 6.04
N ALA A 59 -9.56 30.35 4.73
CA ALA A 59 -10.88 30.15 4.13
C ALA A 59 -11.17 28.68 3.80
N ALA A 60 -10.14 27.86 3.60
CA ALA A 60 -10.27 26.44 3.29
C ALA A 60 -10.68 25.61 4.51
N GLU A 61 -11.61 24.66 4.31
CA GLU A 61 -12.10 23.78 5.38
C GLU A 61 -10.99 22.95 6.04
N GLN A 62 -9.95 22.58 5.28
CA GLN A 62 -8.82 21.79 5.75
C GLN A 62 -7.48 22.54 5.66
N GLY A 63 -7.51 23.87 5.59
CA GLY A 63 -6.30 24.67 5.42
C GLY A 63 -5.42 24.72 6.66
N LEU A 64 -5.98 25.15 7.79
CA LEU A 64 -5.29 25.18 9.07
C LEU A 64 -5.93 24.18 10.01
N ILE A 65 -5.20 23.11 10.34
CA ILE A 65 -5.75 21.96 11.05
C ILE A 65 -5.09 21.76 12.42
N GLN A 66 -5.91 21.28 13.35
CA GLN A 66 -5.44 20.67 14.58
C GLN A 66 -5.71 19.18 14.51
N TYR A 67 -4.69 18.36 14.68
CA TYR A 67 -4.81 16.91 14.50
C TYR A 67 -4.09 16.14 15.59
N ARG A 68 -4.46 14.87 15.77
CA ARG A 68 -3.74 13.92 16.63
C ARG A 68 -3.26 12.79 15.74
N MET A 69 -2.02 12.35 15.94
CA MET A 69 -1.49 11.24 15.14
C MET A 69 -2.21 9.93 15.48
N ALA A 70 -2.67 9.24 14.45
CA ALA A 70 -3.35 7.94 14.54
C ALA A 70 -2.49 6.85 15.21
N GLN A 71 -1.17 6.87 14.96
CA GLN A 71 -0.28 5.75 15.26
C GLN A 71 0.39 5.81 16.64
N THR A 72 0.15 6.85 17.44
CA THR A 72 0.70 6.93 18.81
C THR A 72 -0.15 6.09 19.76
N GLY A 73 -0.11 4.75 19.56
CA GLY A 73 -0.69 3.75 20.46
C GLY A 73 -2.08 3.22 20.12
N GLY A 74 -2.63 3.49 18.93
CA GLY A 74 -3.87 2.88 18.46
C GLY A 74 -3.65 1.47 17.93
N LYS A 75 -4.39 0.49 18.46
CA LYS A 75 -4.46 -0.84 17.81
C LYS A 75 -5.29 -0.69 16.54
N VAL A 76 -4.72 -1.04 15.39
CA VAL A 76 -5.49 -1.22 14.16
C VAL A 76 -6.44 -2.40 14.41
N GLN A 77 -7.73 -2.12 14.55
CA GLN A 77 -8.76 -3.16 14.58
C GLN A 77 -9.56 -3.07 13.29
N LYS A 78 -9.66 -4.21 12.62
CA LYS A 78 -10.51 -4.40 11.46
C LYS A 78 -11.97 -4.35 11.91
N VAL A 79 -12.68 -3.27 11.59
CA VAL A 79 -14.12 -3.16 11.86
C VAL A 79 -14.85 -3.68 10.64
N GLN A 80 -15.77 -4.62 10.83
CA GLN A 80 -16.60 -5.14 9.75
C GLN A 80 -17.63 -4.05 9.37
N THR A 81 -17.43 -3.40 8.23
CA THR A 81 -18.29 -2.31 7.74
C THR A 81 -19.38 -2.82 6.80
N GLY A 82 -19.26 -4.06 6.30
CA GLY A 82 -20.31 -4.70 5.50
C GLY A 82 -19.99 -6.13 5.08
N THR A 83 -20.84 -6.71 4.25
CA THR A 83 -20.61 -8.00 3.58
C THR A 83 -20.55 -7.78 2.08
N ARG A 84 -19.54 -8.38 1.42
CA ARG A 84 -19.43 -8.40 -0.04
C ARG A 84 -19.67 -9.83 -0.50
N LYS A 85 -20.51 -9.99 -1.51
CA LYS A 85 -20.67 -11.27 -2.21
C LYS A 85 -19.46 -11.49 -3.10
N VAL A 86 -18.70 -12.55 -2.82
CA VAL A 86 -17.55 -12.98 -3.61
C VAL A 86 -17.88 -14.34 -4.19
N GLU A 87 -17.73 -14.47 -5.51
CA GLU A 87 -17.78 -15.77 -6.17
C GLU A 87 -16.41 -16.43 -6.06
N ARG A 88 -16.36 -17.62 -5.47
CA ARG A 88 -15.14 -18.42 -5.34
C ARG A 88 -15.43 -19.88 -5.65
N GLN A 89 -14.39 -20.67 -5.89
CA GLN A 89 -14.55 -22.11 -6.08
C GLN A 89 -14.94 -22.75 -4.74
N ALA A 90 -15.98 -23.59 -4.75
CA ALA A 90 -16.44 -24.35 -3.60
C ALA A 90 -15.37 -25.36 -3.17
N THR A 91 -15.18 -25.49 -1.85
CA THR A 91 -14.24 -26.43 -1.24
C THR A 91 -14.95 -27.40 -0.31
N GLU A 92 -14.44 -28.63 -0.22
CA GLU A 92 -14.90 -29.64 0.74
C GLU A 92 -13.78 -29.95 1.74
N THR A 93 -14.11 -30.03 3.02
CA THR A 93 -13.14 -30.39 4.07
C THR A 93 -12.95 -31.90 4.10
N VAL A 94 -11.75 -32.36 3.74
CA VAL A 94 -11.38 -33.77 3.76
C VAL A 94 -10.33 -34.02 4.85
N GLU A 95 -10.49 -35.10 5.61
CA GLU A 95 -9.50 -35.56 6.59
C GLU A 95 -8.30 -36.18 5.85
N THR A 96 -7.17 -35.49 5.87
CA THR A 96 -5.92 -35.95 5.28
C THR A 96 -4.99 -36.48 6.36
N VAL A 97 -4.50 -37.70 6.19
CA VAL A 97 -3.52 -38.30 7.09
C VAL A 97 -2.13 -37.77 6.70
N VAL A 98 -1.59 -36.84 7.48
CA VAL A 98 -0.25 -36.29 7.28
C VAL A 98 0.75 -37.18 8.00
N HIS A 99 1.71 -37.71 7.23
CA HIS A 99 2.87 -38.40 7.77
C HIS A 99 3.97 -37.40 8.09
N TYR A 100 4.44 -37.36 9.33
CA TYR A 100 5.60 -36.57 9.73
C TYR A 100 6.64 -37.45 10.41
N LEU A 101 7.90 -37.05 10.31
CA LEU A 101 9.04 -37.78 10.88
C LEU A 101 9.44 -37.12 12.19
N GLU A 102 9.43 -37.89 13.27
CA GLU A 102 9.97 -37.46 14.55
C GLU A 102 11.30 -38.17 14.80
N MET A 103 12.36 -37.40 14.99
CA MET A 103 13.70 -37.93 15.27
C MET A 103 13.84 -38.13 16.78
N VAL A 104 13.80 -39.38 17.23
CA VAL A 104 14.04 -39.74 18.64
C VAL A 104 15.28 -40.63 18.69
N GLU A 105 16.30 -40.21 19.43
CA GLU A 105 17.54 -40.97 19.65
C GLU A 105 18.25 -41.41 18.34
N GLY A 106 18.24 -40.55 17.31
CA GLY A 106 18.92 -40.82 16.04
C GLY A 106 18.19 -41.78 15.09
N LYS A 107 16.95 -42.19 15.43
CA LYS A 107 16.07 -42.95 14.54
C LYS A 107 14.88 -42.09 14.10
N ALA A 108 14.59 -42.09 12.80
CA ALA A 108 13.42 -41.42 12.25
C ALA A 108 12.18 -42.32 12.45
N ILE A 109 11.23 -41.88 13.27
CA ILE A 109 9.96 -42.58 13.48
C ILE A 109 8.88 -41.84 12.68
N GLN A 110 8.28 -42.52 11.71
CA GLN A 110 7.15 -41.98 10.96
C GLN A 110 5.88 -42.05 11.81
N LYS A 111 5.30 -40.89 12.10
CA LYS A 111 4.02 -40.75 12.79
C LYS A 111 2.97 -40.19 11.84
N THR A 112 1.72 -40.54 12.08
CA THR A 112 0.55 -40.05 11.34
C THR A 112 -0.27 -39.14 12.23
N ARG A 113 -0.62 -37.95 11.72
CA ARG A 113 -1.64 -37.09 12.32
C ARG A 113 -2.70 -36.78 11.27
N THR A 114 -3.96 -36.89 11.66
CA THR A 114 -5.08 -36.46 10.81
C THR A 114 -5.21 -34.95 10.89
N GLU A 115 -5.22 -34.29 9.74
CA GLU A 115 -5.47 -32.86 9.58
C GLU A 115 -6.64 -32.64 8.61
N GLN A 116 -7.46 -31.64 8.88
CA GLN A 116 -8.56 -31.27 7.99
C GLN A 116 -8.02 -30.31 6.92
N THR A 117 -8.16 -30.66 5.65
CA THR A 117 -7.71 -29.83 4.52
C THR A 117 -8.89 -29.55 3.60
N GLU A 118 -9.07 -28.30 3.20
CA GLU A 118 -10.08 -27.90 2.23
C GLU A 118 -9.55 -28.17 0.80
N VAL A 119 -10.26 -29.01 0.04
CA VAL A 119 -9.93 -29.32 -1.35
C VAL A 119 -10.99 -28.77 -2.30
N PRO A 120 -10.60 -28.22 -3.46
CA PRO A 120 -11.55 -27.65 -4.42
C PRO A 120 -12.48 -28.73 -5.01
N THR A 121 -13.78 -28.42 -5.05
CA THR A 121 -14.81 -29.30 -5.63
C THR A 121 -15.00 -28.99 -7.12
N PHE A 122 -15.21 -30.05 -7.91
CA PHE A 122 -15.46 -29.98 -9.35
C PHE A 122 -16.69 -30.79 -9.71
N ASP A 123 -17.51 -30.25 -10.61
CA ASP A 123 -18.60 -30.98 -11.24
C ASP A 123 -18.06 -31.69 -12.50
N VAL A 124 -18.42 -32.96 -12.67
CA VAL A 124 -18.03 -33.77 -13.84
C VAL A 124 -19.14 -33.69 -14.86
N LEU A 125 -18.90 -33.01 -15.97
CA LEU A 125 -19.87 -32.83 -17.05
C LEU A 125 -19.54 -33.74 -18.23
N GLN A 126 -20.59 -34.33 -18.80
CA GLN A 126 -20.51 -35.07 -20.05
C GLN A 126 -20.30 -34.12 -21.23
N VAL A 127 -19.36 -34.46 -22.12
CA VAL A 127 -19.04 -33.65 -23.30
C VAL A 127 -19.92 -34.06 -24.46
N TRP A 128 -20.51 -33.06 -25.10
CA TRP A 128 -21.34 -33.16 -26.31
C TRP A 128 -20.68 -32.37 -27.43
N ASP A 129 -20.82 -32.81 -28.66
CA ASP A 129 -20.38 -32.06 -29.84
C ASP A 129 -21.33 -30.91 -30.17
N GLU A 130 -20.97 -30.04 -31.13
CA GLU A 130 -21.79 -28.91 -31.57
C GLU A 130 -23.15 -29.33 -32.18
N SER A 131 -23.29 -30.60 -32.54
CA SER A 131 -24.52 -31.19 -33.09
C SER A 131 -25.38 -31.89 -32.02
N GLY A 132 -24.94 -31.89 -30.75
CA GLY A 132 -25.65 -32.48 -29.63
C GLY A 132 -25.48 -33.99 -29.48
N ASN A 133 -24.44 -34.60 -30.08
CA ASN A 133 -24.10 -36.01 -29.88
C ASN A 133 -23.04 -36.17 -28.79
N PRO A 134 -23.05 -37.26 -28.00
CA PRO A 134 -22.06 -37.51 -26.98
C PRO A 134 -20.69 -37.78 -27.61
N VAL A 135 -19.65 -37.08 -27.14
CA VAL A 135 -18.27 -37.36 -27.58
C VAL A 135 -17.78 -38.62 -26.86
N MET A 136 -17.45 -39.66 -27.60
CA MET A 136 -16.99 -40.94 -27.05
C MET A 136 -15.45 -41.05 -27.14
N VAL A 137 -14.84 -41.65 -26.11
CA VAL A 137 -13.41 -41.97 -26.04
C VAL A 137 -13.22 -43.43 -25.66
N GLU A 138 -12.15 -44.03 -26.18
CA GLU A 138 -11.75 -45.40 -25.85
C GLU A 138 -10.79 -45.39 -24.67
N GLU A 139 -11.18 -46.01 -23.57
CA GLU A 139 -10.34 -46.20 -22.39
C GLU A 139 -9.83 -47.65 -22.36
N GLU A 140 -8.51 -47.81 -22.35
CA GLU A 140 -7.85 -49.08 -22.02
C GLU A 140 -7.87 -49.27 -20.50
N PHE A 141 -8.46 -50.36 -20.04
CA PHE A 141 -8.50 -50.74 -18.63
C PHE A 141 -8.01 -52.18 -18.46
N VAL A 142 -7.49 -52.49 -17.28
CA VAL A 142 -7.04 -53.85 -16.96
C VAL A 142 -8.27 -54.76 -16.82
N ALA A 143 -8.42 -55.69 -17.74
CA ALA A 143 -9.51 -56.66 -17.75
C ALA A 143 -9.18 -57.92 -16.94
N GLY A 144 -7.89 -58.19 -16.73
CA GLY A 144 -7.42 -59.34 -15.95
C GLY A 144 -5.91 -59.32 -15.79
N SER A 145 -5.38 -60.37 -15.16
CA SER A 145 -3.95 -60.61 -15.15
C SER A 145 -3.69 -62.11 -15.28
N HIS A 146 -2.62 -62.47 -15.98
CA HIS A 146 -2.14 -63.84 -16.06
C HIS A 146 -0.68 -63.92 -15.64
N GLU A 147 -0.28 -65.10 -15.19
CA GLU A 147 1.11 -65.40 -14.85
C GLU A 147 1.82 -66.01 -16.06
N GLU A 148 2.95 -65.44 -16.42
CA GLU A 148 3.83 -65.91 -17.49
C GLU A 148 5.23 -66.15 -16.91
N LEU A 149 5.94 -67.17 -17.39
CA LEU A 149 7.36 -67.35 -17.05
C LEU A 149 8.21 -66.41 -17.90
N ASN A 150 9.06 -65.60 -17.27
CA ASN A 150 10.04 -64.80 -17.99
C ASN A 150 11.15 -65.69 -18.60
N GLU A 151 12.04 -65.12 -19.40
CA GLU A 151 13.16 -65.83 -20.04
C GLU A 151 14.10 -66.53 -19.02
N ASN A 152 14.06 -66.13 -17.75
CA ASN A 152 14.82 -66.68 -16.63
C ASN A 152 14.03 -67.70 -15.78
N GLN A 153 12.85 -68.15 -16.24
CA GLN A 153 11.94 -69.07 -15.53
C GLN A 153 11.36 -68.55 -14.21
N GLU A 154 11.30 -67.23 -14.03
CA GLU A 154 10.62 -66.61 -12.90
C GLU A 154 9.19 -66.24 -13.31
N VAL A 155 8.23 -66.47 -12.42
CA VAL A 155 6.83 -66.14 -12.66
C VAL A 155 6.65 -64.61 -12.59
N ARG A 156 6.18 -64.00 -13.68
CA ARG A 156 5.77 -62.59 -13.73
C ARG A 156 4.26 -62.48 -13.94
N THR A 157 3.64 -61.54 -13.23
CA THR A 157 2.23 -61.19 -13.47
C THR A 157 2.16 -60.17 -14.60
N VAL A 158 1.50 -60.52 -15.70
CA VAL A 158 1.23 -59.65 -16.84
C VAL A 158 -0.22 -59.18 -16.74
N LEU A 159 -0.44 -57.88 -16.94
CA LEU A 159 -1.78 -57.27 -16.94
C LEU A 159 -2.38 -57.36 -18.35
N ASP A 160 -3.58 -57.92 -18.47
CA ASP A 160 -4.34 -57.96 -19.71
C ASP A 160 -5.21 -56.71 -19.81
N TYR A 161 -5.05 -55.93 -20.89
CA TYR A 161 -5.81 -54.71 -21.13
C TYR A 161 -6.96 -54.97 -22.12
N ALA A 162 -8.13 -54.41 -21.84
CA ALA A 162 -9.25 -54.33 -22.77
C ALA A 162 -9.69 -52.88 -22.96
N THR A 163 -10.27 -52.58 -24.12
CA THR A 163 -10.80 -51.26 -24.44
C THR A 163 -12.30 -51.21 -24.18
N ARG A 164 -12.79 -50.15 -23.54
CA ARG A 164 -14.22 -49.82 -23.50
C ARG A 164 -14.44 -48.41 -24.00
N GLN A 165 -15.55 -48.21 -24.73
CA GLN A 165 -15.99 -46.88 -25.14
C GLN A 165 -16.78 -46.23 -24.00
N MET A 166 -16.37 -45.04 -23.61
CA MET A 166 -17.07 -44.22 -22.62
C MET A 166 -17.22 -42.79 -23.11
N GLN A 167 -18.22 -42.08 -22.59
CA GLN A 167 -18.40 -40.68 -22.94
C GLN A 167 -17.31 -39.84 -22.28
N LEU A 168 -16.71 -38.93 -23.06
CA LEU A 168 -15.75 -37.97 -22.58
C LEU A 168 -16.40 -37.09 -21.51
N THR A 169 -15.70 -36.91 -20.40
CA THR A 169 -16.12 -36.02 -19.32
C THR A 169 -15.10 -34.92 -19.10
N THR A 170 -15.56 -33.75 -18.69
CA THR A 170 -14.71 -32.62 -18.31
C THR A 170 -15.04 -32.19 -16.88
N LYS A 171 -14.02 -31.70 -16.16
CA LYS A 171 -14.17 -31.23 -14.78
C LYS A 171 -14.29 -29.72 -14.79
N VAL A 172 -15.42 -29.20 -14.32
CA VAL A 172 -15.66 -27.76 -14.20
C VAL A 172 -15.63 -27.37 -12.72
N PRO A 173 -14.87 -26.33 -12.32
CA PRO A 173 -14.90 -25.80 -10.97
C PRO A 173 -16.33 -25.47 -10.53
N ARG A 174 -16.77 -26.01 -9.39
CA ARG A 174 -18.05 -25.61 -8.82
C ARG A 174 -17.90 -24.26 -8.16
N MET A 175 -18.64 -23.26 -8.62
CA MET A 175 -18.59 -21.90 -8.05
C MET A 175 -19.66 -21.74 -6.97
N GLU A 176 -19.31 -21.08 -5.86
CA GLU A 176 -20.23 -20.66 -4.81
C GLU A 176 -20.12 -19.15 -4.55
N VAL A 177 -21.25 -18.53 -4.21
CA VAL A 177 -21.28 -17.13 -3.78
C VAL A 177 -21.21 -17.11 -2.26
N VAL A 178 -20.10 -16.64 -1.71
CA VAL A 178 -19.90 -16.49 -0.26
C VAL A 178 -19.99 -15.02 0.12
N GLU A 179 -20.72 -14.73 1.20
CA GLU A 179 -20.73 -13.40 1.81
C GLU A 179 -19.51 -13.25 2.71
N GLU A 180 -18.49 -12.55 2.23
CA GLU A 180 -17.28 -12.28 3.00
C GLU A 180 -17.39 -10.91 3.71
N PRO A 181 -17.00 -10.82 5.00
CA PRO A 181 -17.00 -9.57 5.74
C PRO A 181 -15.94 -8.62 5.18
N VAL A 182 -16.36 -7.43 4.75
CA VAL A 182 -15.45 -6.35 4.36
C VAL A 182 -15.04 -5.60 5.63
N TYR A 183 -13.73 -5.61 5.89
CA TYR A 183 -13.15 -4.90 7.01
C TYR A 183 -12.62 -3.55 6.54
N GLU A 184 -13.09 -2.46 7.16
CA GLU A 184 -12.47 -1.16 7.03
C GLU A 184 -11.50 -0.94 8.20
N GLN A 185 -10.38 -0.27 7.92
CA GLN A 185 -9.43 0.10 8.96
C GLN A 185 -9.97 1.32 9.71
N ALA A 186 -10.76 1.08 10.75
CA ALA A 186 -11.14 2.14 11.67
C ALA A 186 -9.98 2.42 12.62
N VAL A 187 -9.35 3.59 12.47
CA VAL A 187 -8.35 4.08 13.41
C VAL A 187 -9.07 4.57 14.67
N TYR A 188 -9.08 3.77 15.73
CA TYR A 188 -9.53 4.24 17.04
C TYR A 188 -8.40 4.97 17.78
N GLN A 189 -8.67 6.22 18.16
CA GLN A 189 -7.76 7.04 18.94
C GLN A 189 -7.61 6.51 20.37
N ARG A 190 -6.37 6.48 20.88
CA ARG A 190 -6.13 6.36 22.31
C ARG A 190 -6.49 7.69 22.98
N GLU A 191 -7.20 7.63 24.09
CA GLU A 191 -7.41 8.77 24.97
C GLU A 191 -6.03 9.28 25.45
N GLY A 192 -5.64 10.51 25.06
CA GLY A 192 -4.40 11.16 25.53
C GLY A 192 -3.29 11.43 24.51
N GLY A 193 -3.49 11.26 23.19
CA GLY A 193 -2.51 11.73 22.20
C GLY A 193 -2.33 13.26 22.23
N ARG A 194 -1.16 13.83 21.91
CA ARG A 194 -1.00 15.31 21.87
C ARG A 194 -1.69 15.90 20.65
N VAL A 195 -2.19 17.13 20.77
CA VAL A 195 -2.67 17.91 19.62
C VAL A 195 -1.46 18.49 18.90
N HIS A 196 -1.41 18.28 17.60
CA HIS A 196 -0.46 18.87 16.67
C HIS A 196 -1.16 19.96 15.87
N LEU A 197 -0.42 21.00 15.51
CA LEU A 197 -0.88 22.09 14.65
C LEU A 197 -0.14 21.95 13.33
N GLY A 198 -0.84 22.13 12.21
CA GLY A 198 -0.19 22.05 10.91
C GLY A 198 -1.15 22.36 9.78
N ILE A 199 -0.71 22.02 8.57
CA ILE A 199 -1.48 22.13 7.34
C ILE A 199 -1.63 20.75 6.70
N SER A 200 -2.76 20.53 6.03
CA SER A 200 -2.95 19.33 5.22
C SER A 200 -2.07 19.39 3.97
N ALA A 201 -1.38 18.29 3.63
CA ALA A 201 -0.54 18.23 2.44
C ALA A 201 -1.39 18.34 1.15
N GLN A 202 -2.58 17.74 1.17
CA GLN A 202 -3.54 17.75 0.09
C GLN A 202 -4.07 19.17 -0.16
N GLU A 203 -4.39 19.89 0.92
CA GLU A 203 -4.86 21.27 0.82
C GLU A 203 -3.73 22.19 0.34
N LEU A 204 -2.50 22.01 0.83
CA LEU A 204 -1.34 22.75 0.31
C LEU A 204 -1.20 22.59 -1.20
N ARG A 205 -1.31 21.35 -1.71
CA ARG A 205 -1.26 21.09 -3.15
C ARG A 205 -2.40 21.80 -3.90
N ALA A 206 -3.62 21.72 -3.38
CA ALA A 206 -4.78 22.37 -4.00
C ALA A 206 -4.60 23.89 -4.09
N GLN A 207 -4.09 24.52 -3.02
CA GLN A 207 -3.84 25.95 -2.98
C GLN A 207 -2.67 26.37 -3.90
N LEU A 208 -1.59 25.59 -3.95
CA LEU A 208 -0.50 25.85 -4.91
C LEU A 208 -1.01 25.85 -6.35
N LEU A 209 -1.81 24.84 -6.71
CA LEU A 209 -2.41 24.72 -8.04
C LEU A 209 -3.36 25.90 -8.34
N ALA A 210 -4.17 26.31 -7.37
CA ALA A 210 -5.07 27.46 -7.51
C ALA A 210 -4.32 28.78 -7.74
N HIS A 211 -3.10 28.91 -7.23
CA HIS A 211 -2.20 30.04 -7.45
C HIS A 211 -1.24 29.84 -8.64
N GLY A 212 -1.48 28.82 -9.48
CA GLY A 212 -0.75 28.60 -10.73
C GLY A 212 0.62 27.94 -10.57
N ILE A 213 0.87 27.28 -9.44
CA ILE A 213 2.10 26.53 -9.17
C ILE A 213 1.77 25.04 -9.16
N ASP A 214 2.24 24.32 -10.17
CA ASP A 214 2.03 22.88 -10.35
C ASP A 214 3.07 22.03 -9.62
N ASP A 215 4.34 22.43 -9.69
CA ASP A 215 5.47 21.76 -9.05
C ASP A 215 6.18 22.67 -8.04
N CYS A 216 6.19 22.24 -6.78
CA CYS A 216 6.82 22.97 -5.70
C CYS A 216 7.34 22.01 -4.62
N ALA A 217 8.62 22.15 -4.27
CA ALA A 217 9.27 21.34 -3.24
C ALA A 217 8.68 21.49 -1.82
N ALA A 218 7.76 22.45 -1.59
CA ALA A 218 7.01 22.55 -0.34
C ALA A 218 6.05 21.38 -0.13
N TRP A 219 5.60 20.73 -1.20
CA TRP A 219 4.77 19.53 -1.20
C TRP A 219 5.56 18.36 -1.81
N CYS A 220 5.46 17.17 -1.22
CA CYS A 220 6.21 16.00 -1.67
C CYS A 220 5.33 14.76 -1.66
N LEU A 221 5.51 13.90 -2.66
CA LEU A 221 5.03 12.53 -2.66
C LEU A 221 6.11 11.57 -2.14
N ALA A 222 5.66 10.52 -1.45
CA ALA A 222 6.50 9.42 -1.02
C ALA A 222 7.09 8.65 -2.20
N ASP A 223 6.25 8.40 -3.19
CA ASP A 223 6.59 7.83 -4.49
C ASP A 223 6.07 8.79 -5.58
N PRO A 224 6.95 9.48 -6.33
CA PRO A 224 6.54 10.40 -7.39
C PRO A 224 5.72 9.75 -8.51
N GLU A 225 5.88 8.45 -8.73
CA GLU A 225 5.18 7.72 -9.79
C GLU A 225 3.77 7.27 -9.37
N ASP A 226 3.46 7.34 -8.06
CA ASP A 226 2.15 7.00 -7.50
C ASP A 226 1.48 8.27 -6.92
N PRO A 227 0.47 8.84 -7.62
CA PRO A 227 -0.27 10.01 -7.17
C PRO A 227 -1.02 9.84 -5.84
N GLU A 228 -1.31 8.59 -5.46
CA GLU A 228 -2.01 8.25 -4.21
C GLU A 228 -1.02 7.92 -3.07
N SER A 229 0.29 8.03 -3.34
CA SER A 229 1.31 7.80 -2.33
C SER A 229 1.25 8.86 -1.22
N THR A 230 1.88 8.55 -0.08
CA THR A 230 1.82 9.42 1.10
C THR A 230 2.35 10.82 0.78
N GLN A 231 1.53 11.82 1.03
CA GLN A 231 1.89 13.23 0.82
C GLN A 231 2.51 13.82 2.08
N SER A 232 3.52 14.67 1.90
CA SER A 232 4.28 15.31 2.97
C SER A 232 4.49 16.80 2.69
N VAL A 233 4.68 17.58 3.76
CA VAL A 233 4.91 19.02 3.69
C VAL A 233 6.31 19.36 4.16
N ARG A 234 7.04 20.20 3.40
CA ARG A 234 8.28 20.84 3.84
C ARG A 234 7.98 22.25 4.33
N GLU A 235 7.53 22.35 5.58
CA GLU A 235 7.02 23.60 6.18
C GLU A 235 8.02 24.77 6.10
N ALA A 236 9.32 24.50 6.18
CA ALA A 236 10.36 25.53 6.09
C ALA A 236 10.33 26.31 4.75
N GLN A 237 9.83 25.70 3.66
CA GLN A 237 9.67 26.36 2.36
C GLN A 237 8.55 27.42 2.37
N LEU A 238 7.65 27.40 3.35
CA LEU A 238 6.56 28.36 3.48
C LEU A 238 6.95 29.61 4.29
N ILE A 239 8.10 29.59 4.99
CA ILE A 239 8.58 30.73 5.78
C ILE A 239 8.75 32.00 4.92
N PRO A 240 9.38 31.96 3.73
CA PRO A 240 9.48 33.14 2.87
C PRO A 240 8.12 33.71 2.44
N VAL A 241 7.12 32.83 2.23
CA VAL A 241 5.75 33.23 1.90
C VAL A 241 5.11 33.98 3.06
N LEU A 242 5.27 33.47 4.29
CA LEU A 242 4.81 34.16 5.50
C LEU A 242 5.49 35.53 5.68
N LEU A 243 6.80 35.64 5.42
CA LEU A 243 7.50 36.92 5.49
C LEU A 243 6.93 37.95 4.50
N LYS A 244 6.68 37.53 3.24
CA LYS A 244 6.04 38.40 2.24
C LYS A 244 4.62 38.78 2.64
N ALA A 245 3.82 37.83 3.10
CA ALA A 245 2.46 38.07 3.56
C ALA A 245 2.38 39.08 4.71
N VAL A 246 3.29 38.99 5.68
CA VAL A 246 3.37 39.96 6.79
C VAL A 246 3.78 41.35 6.30
N ALA A 247 4.71 41.44 5.35
CA ALA A 247 5.12 42.72 4.76
C ALA A 247 3.97 43.38 3.98
N GLU A 248 3.23 42.62 3.20
CA GLU A 248 2.04 43.08 2.49
C GLU A 248 0.95 43.54 3.46
N LEU A 249 0.69 42.75 4.50
CA LEU A 249 -0.28 43.10 5.55
C LEU A 249 0.11 44.40 6.28
N ALA A 250 1.39 44.57 6.59
CA ALA A 250 1.88 45.81 7.22
C ALA A 250 1.62 47.02 6.31
N SER A 251 1.86 46.89 5.01
CA SER A 251 1.59 47.95 4.03
C SER A 251 0.10 48.27 3.89
N GLU A 252 -0.78 47.25 3.89
CA GLU A 252 -2.24 47.44 3.90
C GLU A 252 -2.67 48.22 5.16
N VAL A 253 -2.15 47.85 6.33
CA VAL A 253 -2.48 48.50 7.61
C VAL A 253 -1.99 49.95 7.65
N GLU A 254 -0.80 50.23 7.16
CA GLU A 254 -0.28 51.61 7.05
C GLU A 254 -1.16 52.47 6.16
N THR A 255 -1.51 51.95 4.99
CA THR A 255 -2.40 52.63 4.04
C THR A 255 -3.75 52.96 4.69
N LEU A 256 -4.38 51.98 5.35
CA LEU A 256 -5.65 52.17 6.05
C LEU A 256 -5.55 53.20 7.19
N ARG A 257 -4.46 53.18 7.96
CA ARG A 257 -4.22 54.16 9.03
C ARG A 257 -4.06 55.57 8.48
N SER A 258 -3.35 55.74 7.36
CA SER A 258 -3.22 57.04 6.69
C SER A 258 -4.57 57.56 6.19
N PHE A 259 -5.41 56.71 5.58
CA PHE A 259 -6.77 57.10 5.18
C PHE A 259 -7.63 57.53 6.38
N ALA A 260 -7.60 56.77 7.47
CA ALA A 260 -8.34 57.09 8.69
C ALA A 260 -7.89 58.44 9.29
N ALA A 261 -6.59 58.72 9.31
CA ALA A 261 -6.03 59.97 9.83
C ALA A 261 -6.39 61.21 9.00
N VAL A 262 -6.55 61.06 7.68
CA VAL A 262 -7.05 62.14 6.81
C VAL A 262 -8.54 62.38 7.03
N GLY A 263 -9.33 61.31 7.20
CA GLY A 263 -10.77 61.41 7.45
C GLY A 263 -11.13 62.04 8.81
N SER A 264 -10.32 61.83 9.85
CA SER A 264 -10.53 62.45 11.17
C SER A 264 -10.06 63.90 11.27
N ASN A 265 -9.21 64.38 10.35
CA ASN A 265 -8.83 65.81 10.25
C ASN A 265 -9.77 66.63 9.34
N ALA A 266 -10.72 65.96 8.67
CA ALA A 266 -11.69 66.59 7.76
C ALA A 266 -13.09 66.81 8.39
N ASN A 267 -13.26 66.43 9.66
CA ASN A 267 -14.43 66.71 10.52
C ASN A 267 -14.05 67.69 11.63
#